data_AF-A0A8I1EBC8-F1
#
_entry.id   AF-A0A8I1EBC8-F1
#
_cell.length_a   1.000
_cell.length_b   1.000
_cell.length_c   1.000
_cell.angle_alpha   90.00
_cell.angle_beta   90.00
_cell.angle_gamma   90.00
#
_symmetry.space_group_name_H-M   'P 1'
#
loop_
_entity.id
_entity.type
_entity.pdbx_description
1 polymer ?
#
loop_
_entity_poly.entity_id
_entity_poly.type
_entity_poly.pdbx_seq_one_letter_code
_entity_poly.pdbx_strand_id
1 'polypeptide(L)'
;MHGRLYLIALLIAGPAMAVEPSRYSYDEAPTDGYMYAVRYQQAKLACESLPDDLEADYAKAMRLTKEANTEFERSYAKGLTANLRWRKPATPEDQQLECDQSQHALRVTVSLARQWFPGGW
;
A
#
# COMPACT_ATOMS: atom_id res chain seq x y z
N MET A 1 40.43 -48.06 30.28
CA MET A 1 38.97 -47.80 30.22
C MET A 1 38.67 -46.53 31.01
N HIS A 2 37.61 -45.79 30.64
CA HIS A 2 37.24 -44.41 31.03
C HIS A 2 37.99 -43.35 30.19
N GLY A 3 37.40 -42.60 29.25
CA GLY A 3 36.00 -42.30 28.97
C GLY A 3 35.88 -40.78 28.81
N ARG A 4 35.79 -40.30 27.56
CA ARG A 4 35.64 -38.88 27.16
C ARG A 4 34.48 -38.20 27.91
N LEU A 5 34.57 -36.87 28.07
CA LEU A 5 33.49 -35.94 27.70
C LEU A 5 34.06 -34.50 27.65
N TYR A 6 34.33 -34.01 26.44
CA TYR A 6 34.57 -32.60 26.17
C TYR A 6 33.21 -31.93 25.94
N LEU A 7 32.84 -30.99 26.82
CA LEU A 7 31.70 -30.09 26.62
C LEU A 7 32.20 -28.85 25.87
N ILE A 8 32.04 -28.85 24.55
CA ILE A 8 32.18 -27.65 23.73
C ILE A 8 30.81 -26.98 23.69
N ALA A 9 30.64 -25.91 24.47
CA ALA A 9 29.48 -25.03 24.36
C ALA A 9 29.65 -24.17 23.09
N LEU A 10 29.05 -24.59 21.97
CA LEU A 10 28.83 -23.73 20.82
C LEU A 10 27.71 -22.73 21.17
N LEU A 11 28.09 -21.55 21.63
CA LEU A 11 27.23 -20.37 21.63
C LEU A 11 27.01 -19.96 20.17
N ILE A 12 25.94 -20.48 19.56
CA ILE A 12 25.42 -19.96 18.29
C ILE A 12 24.76 -18.62 18.63
N ALA A 13 25.57 -17.56 18.68
CA ALA A 13 25.08 -16.20 18.50
C ALA A 13 24.62 -16.09 17.03
N GLY A 14 23.39 -16.51 16.77
CA GLY A 14 22.75 -16.19 15.50
C GLY A 14 22.68 -14.67 15.41
N PRO A 15 23.14 -14.04 14.31
CA PRO A 15 22.84 -12.64 14.10
C PRO A 15 21.32 -12.55 14.02
N ALA A 16 20.70 -11.99 15.07
CA ALA A 16 19.35 -11.49 14.96
C ALA A 16 19.42 -10.44 13.85
N MET A 17 19.06 -10.86 12.63
CA MET A 17 18.73 -9.97 11.55
C MET A 17 17.57 -9.14 12.09
N ALA A 18 17.89 -7.97 12.66
CA ALA A 18 16.90 -6.95 12.90
C ALA A 18 16.36 -6.62 11.51
N VAL A 19 15.26 -7.28 11.14
CA VAL A 19 14.42 -6.85 10.04
C VAL A 19 14.03 -5.43 10.41
N GLU A 20 14.61 -4.46 9.71
CA GLU A 20 14.17 -3.08 9.79
C GLU A 20 12.66 -3.14 9.54
N PRO A 21 11.80 -2.73 10.50
CA PRO A 21 10.37 -2.84 10.31
C PRO A 21 10.04 -2.08 9.04
N SER A 22 9.38 -2.77 8.09
CA SER A 22 8.83 -2.14 6.90
C SER A 22 8.10 -0.89 7.37
N ARG A 23 8.53 0.29 6.88
CA ARG A 23 7.87 1.57 7.20
C ARG A 23 6.38 1.59 6.81
N TYR A 24 5.94 0.57 6.06
CA TYR A 24 4.55 0.25 5.82
C TYR A 24 4.23 -1.06 6.55
N SER A 25 3.71 -0.95 7.78
CA SER A 25 2.94 -2.05 8.36
C SER A 25 1.59 -2.06 7.67
N TYR A 26 1.16 -3.22 7.18
CA TYR A 26 -0.19 -3.39 6.62
C TYR A 26 -1.23 -3.63 7.71
N ASP A 27 -0.80 -3.74 8.98
CA ASP A 27 -1.68 -4.06 10.10
C ASP A 27 -2.46 -2.83 10.59
N GLU A 28 -2.00 -1.62 10.26
CA GLU A 28 -2.60 -0.36 10.69
C GLU A 28 -2.92 0.56 9.52
N ALA A 29 -3.94 1.40 9.70
CA ALA A 29 -4.30 2.40 8.70
C ALA A 29 -3.17 3.43 8.52
N PRO A 30 -2.89 3.86 7.28
CA PRO A 30 -1.80 4.78 6.99
C PRO A 30 -2.08 6.17 7.54
N THR A 31 -1.02 6.86 7.95
CA THR A 31 -1.08 8.24 8.43
C THR A 31 -0.65 9.27 7.38
N ASP A 32 -0.02 8.83 6.28
CA ASP A 32 0.32 9.64 5.11
C ASP A 32 -0.52 9.18 3.91
N GLY A 33 -1.35 10.07 3.39
CA GLY A 33 -2.24 9.86 2.27
C GLY A 33 -1.71 10.32 0.92
N TYR A 34 -0.54 10.97 0.86
CA TYR A 34 -0.04 11.57 -0.39
C TYR A 34 0.09 10.53 -1.51
N MET A 35 0.72 9.39 -1.22
CA MET A 35 0.93 8.34 -2.21
C MET A 35 -0.37 7.64 -2.65
N TYR A 36 -1.38 7.59 -1.77
CA TYR A 36 -2.69 7.03 -2.11
C TYR A 36 -3.41 7.93 -3.12
N ALA A 37 -3.43 9.24 -2.88
CA ALA A 37 -4.00 10.21 -3.80
C ALA A 37 -3.29 10.20 -5.18
N VAL A 38 -1.95 10.18 -5.19
CA VAL A 38 -1.17 10.12 -6.43
C VAL A 38 -1.48 8.85 -7.23
N ARG A 39 -1.51 7.67 -6.57
CA ARG A 39 -1.84 6.40 -7.23
C ARG A 39 -3.25 6.41 -7.82
N TYR A 40 -4.20 7.00 -7.10
CA TYR A 40 -5.57 7.15 -7.60
C TYR A 40 -5.63 8.00 -8.88
N GLN A 41 -4.93 9.14 -8.89
CA GLN A 41 -4.85 9.96 -10.10
C GLN A 41 -4.14 9.25 -11.26
N GLN A 42 -3.04 8.53 -10.99
CA GLN A 42 -2.36 7.70 -11.98
C GLN A 42 -3.30 6.64 -12.58
N ALA A 43 -4.11 5.99 -11.74
CA ALA A 43 -5.07 5.00 -12.20
C ALA A 43 -6.12 5.60 -13.15
N LYS A 44 -6.64 6.80 -12.84
CA LYS A 44 -7.58 7.50 -13.73
C LYS A 44 -6.94 7.88 -15.06
N LEU A 45 -5.65 8.24 -15.06
CA LEU A 45 -4.91 8.57 -16.29
C LEU A 45 -4.59 7.32 -17.13
N ALA A 46 -4.29 6.18 -16.48
CA ALA A 46 -3.99 4.92 -17.15
C ALA A 46 -5.23 4.29 -17.79
N CYS A 47 -6.36 4.29 -17.07
CA CYS A 47 -7.56 3.55 -17.46
C CYS A 47 -8.55 4.33 -18.32
N GLU A 48 -8.38 5.65 -18.47
CA GLU A 48 -9.38 6.60 -19.01
C GLU A 48 -10.65 6.71 -18.14
N SER A 49 -11.19 5.58 -17.69
CA SER A 49 -12.28 5.44 -16.71
C SER A 49 -12.03 4.21 -15.83
N LEU A 50 -12.31 4.35 -14.53
CA LEU A 50 -12.28 3.23 -13.58
C LEU A 50 -13.67 2.59 -13.49
N PRO A 51 -13.78 1.29 -13.15
CA PRO A 51 -15.06 0.69 -12.80
C PRO A 51 -15.74 1.43 -11.64
N ASP A 52 -17.03 1.74 -11.78
CA ASP A 52 -17.80 2.54 -10.81
C ASP A 52 -17.79 1.95 -9.40
N ASP A 53 -17.87 0.62 -9.29
CA ASP A 53 -17.81 -0.12 -8.02
C ASP A 53 -16.46 0.08 -7.33
N LEU A 54 -15.36 0.00 -8.09
CA LEU A 54 -14.02 0.24 -7.60
C LEU A 54 -13.82 1.69 -7.16
N GLU A 55 -14.30 2.67 -7.94
CA GLU A 55 -14.17 4.09 -7.60
C GLU A 55 -14.96 4.42 -6.32
N ALA A 56 -16.17 3.88 -6.17
CA ALA A 56 -17.00 4.04 -4.98
C ALA A 56 -16.36 3.40 -3.73
N ASP A 57 -15.89 2.15 -3.85
CA ASP A 57 -15.23 1.47 -2.75
C ASP A 57 -13.93 2.16 -2.34
N TYR A 58 -13.14 2.61 -3.32
CA TYR A 58 -11.91 3.35 -3.04
C TYR A 58 -12.21 4.69 -2.36
N ALA A 59 -13.21 5.44 -2.83
CA ALA A 59 -13.64 6.68 -2.19
C ALA A 59 -14.09 6.47 -0.74
N LYS A 60 -14.81 5.37 -0.48
CA LYS A 60 -15.21 4.97 0.88
C LYS A 60 -14.01 4.62 1.75
N ALA A 61 -13.06 3.83 1.24
CA ALA A 61 -11.81 3.51 1.94
C ALA A 61 -11.06 4.79 2.34
N MET A 62 -10.87 5.72 1.40
CA MET A 62 -10.20 6.99 1.68
C MET A 62 -10.96 7.86 2.68
N ARG A 63 -12.31 7.85 2.65
CA ARG A 63 -13.12 8.56 3.65
C ARG A 63 -12.84 8.05 5.06
N LEU A 64 -12.92 6.74 5.29
CA LEU A 64 -12.67 6.13 6.59
C LEU A 64 -11.27 6.45 7.11
N THR A 65 -10.25 6.39 6.24
CA THR A 65 -8.87 6.73 6.64
C THR A 65 -8.71 8.21 7.00
N LYS A 66 -9.35 9.12 6.28
CA LYS A 66 -9.35 10.57 6.62
C LYS A 66 -10.04 10.83 7.96
N GLU A 67 -11.16 10.19 8.22
CA GLU A 67 -11.88 10.30 9.49
C GLU A 67 -11.05 9.78 10.67
N ALA A 68 -10.25 8.73 10.45
CA ALA A 68 -9.36 8.16 11.45
C ALA A 68 -8.08 8.99 11.70
N ASN A 69 -7.62 9.79 10.72
CA ASN A 69 -6.37 10.53 10.84
C ASN A 69 -6.36 11.85 10.03
N THR A 70 -6.22 12.98 10.72
CA THR A 70 -6.18 14.31 10.12
C THR A 70 -4.90 14.61 9.32
N GLU A 71 -3.76 14.00 9.68
CA GLU A 71 -2.52 14.13 8.90
C GLU A 71 -2.62 13.37 7.57
N PHE A 72 -3.32 12.23 7.58
CA PHE A 72 -3.64 11.50 6.35
C PHE A 72 -4.49 12.38 5.43
N GLU A 73 -5.55 13.01 5.95
CA GLU A 73 -6.38 13.91 5.16
C GLU A 73 -5.58 15.05 4.52
N ARG A 74 -4.73 15.73 5.31
CA ARG A 74 -3.92 16.85 4.82
C ARG A 74 -2.98 16.43 3.70
N SER A 75 -2.28 15.30 3.88
CA SER A 75 -1.33 14.77 2.90
C SER A 75 -2.03 14.19 1.66
N TYR A 76 -3.19 13.56 1.83
CA TYR A 76 -4.04 13.09 0.72
C TYR A 76 -4.53 14.25 -0.15
N ALA A 77 -5.06 15.31 0.47
CA ALA A 77 -5.48 16.51 -0.25
C ALA A 77 -4.32 17.15 -1.04
N LYS A 78 -3.12 17.21 -0.45
CA LYS A 78 -1.91 17.64 -1.16
C LYS A 78 -1.61 16.75 -2.36
N GLY A 79 -1.69 15.43 -2.20
CA GLY A 79 -1.48 14.47 -3.28
C GLY A 79 -2.46 14.63 -4.43
N LEU A 80 -3.74 14.93 -4.15
CA LEU A 80 -4.75 15.20 -5.20
C LEU A 80 -4.45 16.46 -6.01
N THR A 81 -3.61 17.36 -5.51
CA THR A 81 -3.16 18.56 -6.25
C THR A 81 -1.81 18.36 -6.94
N ALA A 82 -1.20 17.19 -6.81
CA ALA A 82 0.09 16.92 -7.42
C ALA A 82 -0.02 16.96 -8.95
N ASN A 83 0.87 17.72 -9.57
CA ASN A 83 0.98 17.73 -11.02
C ASN A 83 1.75 16.48 -11.47
N LEU A 84 1.02 15.45 -11.88
CA LEU A 84 1.60 14.21 -12.35
C LEU A 84 2.09 14.37 -13.78
N ARG A 85 3.40 14.19 -13.96
CA ARG A 85 3.99 14.01 -15.29
C ARG A 85 3.64 12.61 -15.79
N TRP A 86 2.41 12.47 -16.27
CA TRP A 86 1.95 11.27 -16.94
C TRP A 86 2.52 11.23 -18.36
N ARG A 87 3.07 10.08 -18.75
CA ARG A 87 3.45 9.80 -20.14
C ARG A 87 2.48 8.75 -20.63
N LYS A 88 1.72 9.09 -21.68
CA LYS A 88 0.87 8.10 -22.33
C LYS A 88 1.75 6.93 -22.81
N PRO A 89 1.37 5.67 -22.55
CA PRO A 89 2.12 4.52 -23.00
C PRO A 89 2.28 4.49 -24.52
N ALA A 90 3.34 3.84 -24.99
CA ALA A 90 3.70 3.81 -26.42
C ALA A 90 2.74 2.95 -27.24
N THR A 91 2.14 1.94 -26.61
CA THR A 91 1.22 0.98 -27.25
C THR A 91 -0.09 0.85 -26.45
N PRO A 92 -1.19 0.45 -27.11
CA PRO A 92 -2.44 0.12 -26.43
C PRO A 92 -2.28 -1.02 -25.42
N GLU A 93 -1.41 -2.00 -25.70
CA GLU A 93 -1.14 -3.12 -24.81
C GLU A 93 -0.46 -2.66 -23.51
N ASP A 94 0.50 -1.74 -23.62
CA ASP A 94 1.15 -1.13 -22.44
C ASP A 94 0.14 -0.31 -21.63
N GLN A 95 -0.76 0.42 -22.31
CA GLN A 95 -1.83 1.18 -21.64
C GLN A 95 -2.79 0.27 -20.88
N GLN A 96 -3.19 -0.86 -21.48
CA GLN A 96 -4.04 -1.84 -20.81
C GLN A 96 -3.34 -2.44 -19.59
N LEU A 97 -2.06 -2.81 -19.71
CA LEU A 97 -1.28 -3.37 -18.60
C LEU A 97 -1.16 -2.38 -17.44
N GLU A 98 -0.85 -1.10 -17.71
CA GLU A 98 -0.77 -0.07 -16.68
C GLU A 98 -2.13 0.17 -16.02
N CYS A 99 -3.22 0.14 -16.80
CA CYS A 99 -4.56 0.22 -16.25
C CYS A 99 -4.85 -0.96 -15.31
N ASP A 100 -4.60 -2.19 -15.74
CA ASP A 100 -4.85 -3.42 -14.95
C ASP A 100 -4.06 -3.41 -13.64
N GLN A 101 -2.78 -3.02 -13.69
CA GLN A 101 -1.92 -2.91 -12.52
C GLN A 101 -2.43 -1.82 -11.56
N SER A 102 -2.83 -0.67 -12.09
CA SER A 102 -3.37 0.43 -11.29
C SER A 102 -4.68 0.03 -10.61
N GLN A 103 -5.58 -0.60 -11.35
CA GLN A 103 -6.83 -1.17 -10.89
C GLN A 103 -6.62 -2.22 -9.79
N HIS A 104 -5.62 -3.08 -9.93
CA HIS A 104 -5.25 -4.06 -8.91
C HIS A 104 -4.78 -3.37 -7.62
N ALA A 105 -3.91 -2.36 -7.74
CA ALA A 105 -3.40 -1.61 -6.58
C ALA A 105 -4.53 -0.91 -5.80
N LEU A 106 -5.55 -0.36 -6.48
CA LEU A 106 -6.72 0.22 -5.83
C LEU A 106 -7.54 -0.84 -5.09
N ARG A 107 -7.77 -2.02 -5.68
CA ARG A 107 -8.47 -3.13 -5.02
C ARG A 107 -7.75 -3.66 -3.78
N VAL A 108 -6.42 -3.72 -3.83
CA VAL A 108 -5.60 -4.06 -2.65
C VAL A 108 -5.80 -3.01 -1.56
N THR A 109 -5.77 -1.72 -1.91
CA THR A 109 -6.02 -0.64 -0.95
C THR A 109 -7.41 -0.75 -0.30
N VAL A 110 -8.44 -1.03 -1.09
CA VAL A 110 -9.81 -1.26 -0.60
C VAL A 110 -9.84 -2.45 0.37
N SER A 111 -9.17 -3.56 0.02
CA SER A 111 -9.10 -4.75 0.86
C SER A 111 -8.41 -4.49 2.19
N LEU A 112 -7.34 -3.70 2.20
CA LEU A 112 -6.66 -3.27 3.42
C LEU A 112 -7.56 -2.36 4.27
N ALA A 113 -8.27 -1.42 3.65
CA ALA A 113 -9.22 -0.57 4.38
C ALA A 113 -10.38 -1.36 4.99
N ARG A 114 -10.80 -2.49 4.40
CA ARG A 114 -11.75 -3.43 5.01
C ARG A 114 -11.19 -4.11 6.25
N GLN A 115 -9.89 -4.36 6.30
CA GLN A 115 -9.23 -4.94 7.47
C GLN A 115 -9.06 -3.91 8.59
N TRP A 116 -8.66 -2.69 8.26
CA TRP A 116 -8.48 -1.61 9.24
C TRP A 116 -9.81 -1.11 9.83
N PHE A 117 -10.88 -1.13 9.03
CA PHE A 117 -12.19 -0.57 9.40
C PHE A 117 -13.33 -1.58 9.20
N PRO A 118 -13.35 -2.71 9.93
CA PRO A 118 -14.29 -3.81 9.68
C PRO A 118 -15.78 -3.42 9.85
N GLY A 119 -16.08 -2.42 10.68
CA GLY A 119 -17.45 -1.90 10.87
C GLY A 119 -17.85 -0.75 9.94
N GLY A 120 -16.95 -0.33 9.04
CA GLY A 120 -17.16 0.85 8.19
C GLY A 120 -17.78 0.56 6.82
N TRP A 121 -18.01 -0.71 6.47
CA TRP A 121 -18.37 -1.19 5.14
C TRP A 121 -19.86 -1.50 4.95
#